data_AF-A0A354RAU8-F1
#
_entry.id   AF-A0A354RAU8-F1
#
_cell.length_a   1.000
_cell.length_b   1.000
_cell.length_c   1.000
_cell.angle_alpha   90.00
_cell.angle_beta   90.00
_cell.angle_gamma   90.00
#
_symmetry.space_group_name_H-M   'P 1'
#
loop_
_entity.id
_entity.type
_entity.pdbx_description
1 polymer ?
#
loop_
_entity_poly.entity_id
_entity_poly.type
_entity_poly.pdbx_seq_one_letter_code
_entity_poly.pdbx_strand_id
1 'polypeptide(L)' 'MKVASSIKTLKNRHPDCKVVRRRGRLYVINKTNPRF' A
#
# COMPACT_ATOMS: atom_id res chain seq x y z
N MET A 1 4.13 4.54 -6.58
CA MET A 1 2.67 4.39 -6.33
C MET A 1 2.04 3.66 -7.51
N LYS A 2 1.41 2.50 -7.29
CA LYS A 2 0.66 1.77 -8.34
C LYS A 2 -0.84 1.81 -8.00
N VAL A 3 -1.67 2.10 -9.00
CA VAL A 3 -3.13 2.04 -8.86
C VAL A 3 -3.58 0.63 -9.26
N ALA A 4 -4.34 -0.02 -8.39
CA ALA A 4 -4.91 -1.34 -8.64
C ALA A 4 -6.32 -1.40 -8.05
N SER A 5 -7.17 -2.25 -8.62
CA SER A 5 -8.53 -2.51 -8.12
C SER A 5 -8.54 -3.30 -6.81
N SER A 6 -7.46 -4.03 -6.49
CA SER A 6 -7.32 -4.82 -5.26
C SER A 6 -6.01 -4.55 -4.53
N ILE A 7 -6.12 -4.37 -3.22
CA ILE A 7 -5.00 -4.19 -2.29
C ILE A 7 -4.42 -5.51 -1.75
N LYS A 8 -5.10 -6.64 -1.99
CA LYS A 8 -4.76 -7.94 -1.36
C LYS A 8 -3.32 -8.34 -1.65
N THR A 9 -2.87 -8.17 -2.89
CA THR A 9 -1.49 -8.48 -3.29
C THR A 9 -0.52 -7.37 -2.92
N LEU A 10 -0.95 -6.10 -2.95
CA LEU A 10 -0.11 -4.94 -2.63
C LEU A 10 0.38 -4.95 -1.17
N LYS A 11 -0.50 -5.30 -0.22
CA LYS A 11 -0.15 -5.31 1.21
C LYS A 11 0.82 -6.44 1.61
N ASN A 12 0.93 -7.50 0.82
CA ASN A 12 1.74 -8.67 1.13
C ASN A 12 3.14 -8.64 0.47
N ARG A 13 3.47 -7.59 -0.30
CA ARG A 13 4.76 -7.52 -1.03
C ARG A 13 5.97 -7.32 -0.13
N HIS A 14 5.76 -6.74 1.06
CA HIS A 14 6.81 -6.44 2.01
C HIS A 14 6.23 -6.42 3.43
N PRO A 15 6.98 -6.84 4.48
CA PRO A 15 6.51 -6.81 5.87
C PRO A 15 6.05 -5.42 6.35
N ASP A 16 6.77 -4.37 5.93
CA ASP A 16 6.46 -2.98 6.31
C ASP A 16 5.31 -2.32 5.53
N CYS A 17 4.66 -3.04 4.61
CA CYS A 17 3.50 -2.51 3.90
C CYS A 17 2.33 -2.29 4.87
N LYS A 18 1.87 -1.04 4.99
CA LYS A 18 0.74 -0.67 5.85
C LYS A 18 -0.42 -0.15 5.03
N VAL A 19 -1.61 -0.65 5.34
CA VAL A 19 -2.86 -0.16 4.77
C VAL A 19 -3.29 1.09 5.55
N VAL A 20 -3.48 2.19 4.86
CA VAL A 20 -3.92 3.47 5.45
C VAL A 20 -5.06 4.06 4.65
N ARG A 21 -5.97 4.77 5.32
CA ARG A 21 -7.02 5.56 4.66
C ARG A 21 -6.61 7.03 4.67
N ARG A 22 -6.49 7.64 3.47
CA ARG A 22 -6.14 9.06 3.31
C ARG A 22 -7.12 9.69 2.32
N ARG A 23 -7.68 10.86 2.65
CA ARG A 23 -8.62 11.60 1.76
C ARG A 23 -9.73 10.71 1.17
N GLY A 24 -10.31 9.84 1.99
CA GLY A 24 -11.37 8.91 1.57
C GLY A 24 -10.94 7.70 0.72
N ARG A 25 -9.66 7.59 0.37
CA ARG A 25 -9.12 6.48 -0.43
C ARG A 25 -8.23 5.57 0.41
N LEU A 26 -8.20 4.29 0.05
CA LEU A 26 -7.33 3.31 0.69
C LEU A 26 -6.00 3.23 -0.05
N TYR A 27 -4.91 3.26 0.70
CA TYR A 27 -3.55 3.18 0.16
C TYR A 27 -2.77 2.11 0.90
N VAL A 28 -1.86 1.46 0.19
CA VAL A 28 -0.75 0.71 0.79
C VAL A 28 0.46 1.62 0.75
N ILE A 29 1.11 1.83 1.89
CA ILE A 29 2.32 2.63 2.01
C ILE A 29 3.43 1.76 2.61
N ASN A 30 4.67 2.02 2.20
CA ASN A 30 5.85 1.51 2.86
C ASN A 30 6.81 2.68 3.09
N LYS A 31 7.14 2.96 4.36
CA LYS A 31 8.04 4.07 4.72
C LYS A 31 9.53 3.66 4.65
N THR A 32 9.81 2.36 4.66
CA THR A 32 11.17 1.80 4.57
C THR A 32 11.62 1.70 3.12
N ASN A 33 10.74 1.23 2.24
CA ASN A 33 10.99 1.09 0.80
C ASN A 33 9.82 1.64 -0.03
N PRO A 34 9.94 2.87 -0.57
CA PRO A 34 8.83 3.56 -1.25
C PRO A 34 8.42 2.95 -2.59
N ARG A 35 9.16 1.95 -3.10
CA ARG A 35 8.75 1.17 -4.28
C ARG A 35 7.52 0.30 -4.00
N PHE A 36 7.31 -0.09 -2.73
CA PHE A 36 6.26 -1.02 -2.31
C PHE A 36 5.03 -0.33 -1.69
#